data_AF-A0A319B320-F1
#
_entry.id   AF-A0A319B320-F1
#
_cell.length_a   1.000
_cell.length_b   1.000
_cell.length_c   1.000
_cell.angle_alpha   90.00
_cell.angle_beta   90.00
_cell.angle_gamma   90.00
#
_symmetry.space_group_name_H-M   'P 1'
#
loop_
_entity.id
_entity.type
_entity.pdbx_description
1 polymer ?
#
loop_
_entity_poly.entity_id
_entity_poly.type
_entity_poly.pdbx_seq_one_letter_code
_entity_poly.pdbx_strand_id
1 'polypeptide(L)'
;MSASESKGTQGFYDELKALFQQADKSGEGKLALPEFKNAVKGSSSGSQLNDMQLEAMFNFYDEDKTGFVSFESVWKKMNSMMK
;
A
#
# COMPACT_ATOMS: atom_id res chain seq x y z
N MET A 1 -25.53 -8.63 6.84
CA MET A 1 -24.67 -7.70 6.08
C MET A 1 -23.77 -8.53 5.20
N SER A 2 -23.85 -8.25 3.89
CA SER A 2 -23.52 -9.15 2.79
C SER A 2 -22.05 -9.59 2.75
N ALA A 3 -21.83 -10.88 2.94
CA ALA A 3 -20.60 -11.57 2.59
C ALA A 3 -20.59 -11.82 1.08
N SER A 4 -20.13 -10.85 0.29
CA SER A 4 -19.94 -10.99 -1.16
C SER A 4 -18.89 -10.00 -1.67
N GLU A 5 -17.71 -10.02 -1.09
CA GLU A 5 -16.49 -9.47 -1.70
C GLU A 5 -15.37 -10.47 -1.37
N SER A 6 -14.48 -10.97 -2.23
CA SER A 6 -14.28 -10.97 -3.68
C SER A 6 -13.08 -11.91 -3.86
N LYS A 7 -13.19 -13.06 -4.54
CA LYS A 7 -12.04 -13.99 -4.71
C LYS A 7 -10.83 -13.36 -5.45
N GLY A 8 -10.99 -12.19 -6.08
CA GLY A 8 -9.92 -11.43 -6.72
C GLY A 8 -9.14 -10.48 -5.80
N THR A 9 -9.71 -10.06 -4.66
CA THR A 9 -9.04 -9.10 -3.76
C THR A 9 -8.03 -9.81 -2.84
N GLN A 10 -8.23 -11.10 -2.58
CA GLN A 10 -7.40 -11.86 -1.64
C GLN A 10 -5.98 -12.12 -2.16
N GLY A 11 -5.80 -12.38 -3.46
CA GLY A 11 -4.45 -12.49 -4.04
C GLY A 11 -3.66 -11.18 -3.98
N PHE A 12 -4.35 -10.06 -4.20
CA PHE A 12 -3.76 -8.73 -4.08
C PHE A 12 -3.46 -8.36 -2.62
N TYR A 13 -4.31 -8.79 -1.68
CA TYR A 13 -4.07 -8.66 -0.24
C TYR A 13 -2.75 -9.29 0.17
N ASP A 14 -2.51 -10.54 -0.23
CA ASP A 14 -1.30 -11.28 0.13
C ASP A 14 -0.05 -10.66 -0.50
N GLU A 15 -0.11 -10.22 -1.77
CA GLU A 15 1.00 -9.55 -2.43
C GLU A 15 1.34 -8.21 -1.78
N LEU A 16 0.32 -7.41 -1.46
CA LEU A 16 0.48 -6.12 -0.82
C LEU A 16 0.97 -6.28 0.62
N LYS A 17 0.51 -7.31 1.34
CA LYS A 17 0.99 -7.65 2.68
C LYS A 17 2.45 -8.09 2.66
N ALA A 18 2.84 -8.90 1.68
CA ALA A 18 4.23 -9.32 1.51
C ALA A 18 5.14 -8.11 1.21
N LEU A 19 4.71 -7.20 0.34
CA LEU A 19 5.43 -5.95 0.08
C LEU A 19 5.59 -5.09 1.34
N PHE A 20 4.51 -4.96 2.12
CA PHE A 20 4.55 -4.26 3.40
C PHE A 20 5.52 -4.91 4.38
N GLN A 21 5.47 -6.24 4.54
CA GLN A 21 6.40 -6.96 5.43
C GLN A 21 7.86 -6.87 4.99
N GLN A 22 8.11 -6.84 3.68
CA GLN A 22 9.47 -6.72 3.14
C GLN A 22 10.02 -5.29 3.31
N ALA A 23 9.15 -4.29 3.25
CA ALA A 23 9.53 -2.89 3.36
C ALA A 23 9.55 -2.36 4.79
N ASP A 24 8.66 -2.85 5.66
CA ASP A 24 8.54 -2.49 7.06
C ASP A 24 9.63 -3.18 7.88
N LYS A 25 10.83 -2.61 7.83
CA LYS A 25 11.97 -3.09 8.62
C LYS A 25 11.85 -2.72 10.10
N SER A 26 11.02 -1.72 10.39
CA SER A 26 10.79 -1.20 11.73
C SER A 26 9.81 -2.08 12.51
N GLY A 27 8.97 -2.86 11.82
CA GLY A 27 8.01 -3.78 12.41
C GLY A 27 6.81 -3.07 13.04
N GLU A 28 6.52 -1.84 12.61
CA GLU A 28 5.44 -1.03 13.16
C GLU A 28 4.10 -1.24 12.42
N GLY A 29 4.09 -2.01 11.33
CA GLY A 29 2.92 -2.26 10.48
C GLY A 29 2.57 -1.10 9.55
N LYS A 30 3.46 -0.13 9.42
CA LYS A 30 3.28 1.12 8.66
C LYS A 30 4.60 1.51 7.99
N LEU A 31 4.51 2.06 6.79
CA LEU A 31 5.65 2.47 5.99
C LEU A 31 5.76 3.98 5.98
N ALA A 32 6.93 4.50 6.33
CA ALA A 32 7.26 5.89 6.06
C ALA A 32 7.43 6.10 4.54
N LEU A 33 7.35 7.35 4.09
CA LEU A 33 7.60 7.73 2.68
C LEU A 33 8.83 7.04 2.04
N PRO A 34 10.03 7.02 2.67
CA PRO A 34 11.19 6.34 2.09
C PRO A 34 11.03 4.81 2.00
N GLU A 35 10.37 4.18 2.96
CA GLU A 35 10.12 2.73 2.96
C GLU A 35 9.09 2.36 1.90
N PHE A 36 8.02 3.14 1.78
CA PHE A 36 7.02 2.99 0.72
C PHE A 36 7.65 3.15 -0.68
N LYS A 37 8.49 4.18 -0.87
CA LYS A 37 9.22 4.38 -2.14
C LYS A 37 10.07 3.15 -2.49
N ASN A 38 10.79 2.58 -1.52
CA ASN A 38 11.59 1.38 -1.74
C ASN A 38 10.72 0.14 -2.00
N ALA A 39 9.60 -0.02 -1.28
CA ALA A 39 8.67 -1.12 -1.47
C ALA A 39 8.13 -1.14 -2.90
N VAL A 40 7.63 0.02 -3.36
CA VAL A 40 7.04 0.17 -4.68
C VAL A 40 8.10 0.04 -5.76
N LYS A 41 9.27 0.69 -5.62
CA LYS A 41 10.38 0.55 -6.59
C LYS A 41 10.86 -0.91 -6.72
N GLY A 42 10.79 -1.69 -5.63
CA GLY A 42 11.12 -3.12 -5.61
C GLY A 42 10.10 -4.03 -6.28
N SER A 43 8.88 -3.55 -6.54
CA SER A 43 7.87 -4.27 -7.30
C SER A 43 8.03 -4.02 -8.80
N SER A 44 7.75 -5.05 -9.62
CA SER A 44 7.82 -4.99 -11.09
C SER A 44 7.04 -3.81 -11.69
N SER A 45 5.94 -3.39 -11.05
CA SER A 45 5.11 -2.26 -11.50
C SER A 45 5.66 -0.90 -11.08
N GLY A 46 6.43 -0.83 -9.98
CA GLY A 46 6.90 0.43 -9.42
C GLY A 46 8.32 0.81 -9.82
N SER A 47 9.09 -0.08 -10.46
CA SER A 47 10.45 0.21 -10.95
C SER A 47 10.50 1.32 -12.02
N GLN A 48 9.37 1.60 -12.66
CA GLN A 48 9.19 2.63 -13.68
C GLN A 48 8.65 3.96 -13.13
N LEU A 49 8.31 4.02 -11.84
CA LEU A 49 7.76 5.22 -11.20
C LEU A 49 8.89 6.12 -10.69
N ASN A 50 8.74 7.43 -10.90
CA ASN A 50 9.66 8.43 -10.37
C ASN A 50 9.26 8.88 -8.95
N ASP A 51 10.15 9.59 -8.27
CA ASP A 51 9.92 10.04 -6.89
C ASP A 51 8.67 10.90 -6.73
N MET A 52 8.32 11.75 -7.70
CA MET A 52 7.07 12.52 -7.67
C MET A 52 5.82 11.64 -7.74
N GLN A 53 5.81 10.63 -8.61
CA GLN A 53 4.68 9.70 -8.73
C GLN A 53 4.52 8.88 -7.45
N LEU A 54 5.63 8.41 -6.88
CA LEU A 54 5.60 7.67 -5.62
C LEU A 54 5.10 8.53 -4.46
N GLU A 55 5.47 9.81 -4.42
CA GLU A 55 5.03 10.75 -3.40
C GLU A 55 3.54 11.12 -3.56
N ALA A 56 3.07 11.26 -4.80
CA ALA A 56 1.66 11.43 -5.10
C ALA A 56 0.83 10.19 -4.69
N MET A 57 1.33 8.98 -4.98
CA MET A 57 0.71 7.73 -4.53
C MET A 57 0.70 7.65 -3.00
N PHE A 58 1.81 7.97 -2.35
CA PHE A 58 1.90 7.98 -0.89
C PHE A 58 0.83 8.91 -0.29
N ASN A 59 0.77 10.15 -0.77
CA ASN A 59 -0.17 11.15 -0.27
C ASN A 59 -1.63 10.83 -0.62
N PHE A 60 -1.86 10.00 -1.65
CA PHE A 60 -3.19 9.48 -1.96
C PHE A 60 -3.67 8.46 -0.92
N TYR A 61 -2.76 7.67 -0.34
CA TYR A 61 -3.08 6.71 0.71
C TYR A 61 -2.99 7.30 2.13
N ASP A 62 -2.09 8.26 2.37
CA ASP A 62 -1.93 9.00 3.63
C ASP A 62 -2.88 10.21 3.70
N GLU A 63 -4.19 9.94 3.71
CA GLU A 63 -5.23 10.97 3.79
C GLU A 63 -5.15 11.82 5.05
N ASP A 64 -4.78 11.19 6.17
CA ASP A 64 -4.62 11.83 7.47
C ASP A 64 -3.31 12.63 7.57
N LYS A 65 -2.47 12.62 6.52
CA LYS A 65 -1.15 13.29 6.47
C LYS A 65 -0.30 12.97 7.69
N THR A 66 -0.34 11.72 8.10
CA THR A 66 0.40 11.21 9.24
C THR A 66 1.88 11.07 8.92
N GLY A 67 2.25 11.06 7.64
CA GLY A 67 3.60 10.75 7.17
C GLY A 67 3.90 9.26 7.13
N PHE A 68 2.88 8.42 7.34
CA PHE A 68 2.98 6.96 7.32
C PHE A 68 1.78 6.36 6.59
N VAL A 69 2.01 5.30 5.81
CA VAL A 69 0.92 4.50 5.25
C VAL A 69 0.88 3.17 5.96
N SER A 70 -0.26 2.85 6.57
CA SER A 70 -0.51 1.54 7.17
C SER A 70 -1.10 0.60 6.14
N PHE A 71 -0.78 -0.69 6.24
CA PHE A 71 -1.38 -1.73 5.39
C PHE A 71 -2.92 -1.64 5.41
N GLU A 72 -3.48 -1.41 6.59
CA GLU A 72 -4.92 -1.32 6.80
C GLU A 72 -5.54 -0.14 6.03
N SER A 73 -4.88 1.04 6.03
CA SER A 73 -5.33 2.22 5.29
C SER A 73 -5.32 1.98 3.79
N VAL A 74 -4.24 1.40 3.25
CA VAL A 74 -4.14 1.05 1.83
C VAL A 74 -5.22 0.06 1.44
N TRP A 75 -5.34 -1.04 2.19
CA TRP A 75 -6.33 -2.09 1.93
C TRP A 75 -7.76 -1.54 1.97
N LYS A 76 -8.08 -0.75 3.00
CA LYS A 76 -9.39 -0.12 3.16
C LYS A 76 -9.70 0.82 2.00
N LYS A 77 -8.73 1.65 1.59
CA LYS A 77 -8.88 2.56 0.45
C LYS A 77 -9.16 1.80 -0.84
N MET A 78 -8.42 0.72 -1.08
CA MET A 78 -8.56 -0.11 -2.28
C MET A 78 -9.89 -0.88 -2.30
N ASN A 79 -10.30 -1.46 -1.17
CA ASN A 79 -11.58 -2.15 -1.07
C ASN A 79 -12.76 -1.16 -1.16
N SER A 80 -12.58 0.08 -0.71
CA SER A 80 -13.56 1.16 -0.91
C SER A 80 -13.63 1.63 -2.37
N MET A 81 -12.58 1.46 -3.17
CA MET A 81 -12.54 1.82 -4.59
C MET A 81 -13.08 0.71 -5.50
N MET A 82 -13.18 -0.53 -5.01
CA MET A 82 -13.74 -1.68 -5.75
C MET A 82 -15.23 -1.95 -5.46
N LYS A 83 -15.91 -1.10 -4.68
CA LYS A 83 -17.38 -1.09 -4.52
C LYS A 83 -18.03 -0.18 -5.55
#